data_AF-A0A8J4EUR7-F1
#
_entry.id   AF-A0A8J4EUR7-F1
#
_cell.length_a   1.000
_cell.length_b   1.000
_cell.length_c   1.000
_cell.angle_alpha   90.00
_cell.angle_beta   90.00
_cell.angle_gamma   90.00
#
_symmetry.space_group_name_H-M   'P 1'
#
loop_
_entity.id
_entity.type
_entity.pdbx_description
1 polymer ?
#
loop_
_entity_poly.entity_id
_entity_poly.type
_entity_poly.pdbx_seq_one_letter_code
_entity_poly.pdbx_strand_id
1 'polypeptide(L)'
;MAGAKTEVGSLILRLLADLGCSKVIDETVLDYACGVLQSIIDEDGGEDEENLAHLDALLAGACGEPYEAHAEAQRQEQWAKLVQEARHTPTAASGPEPQDPGSLIQVQRRATAPPQSRSQGPVANGEDVNFVGVLPSSRQTPAVVEELKALCSEVVSEAFLQYALERKFHMDAEALAAWLLDSDCAELQNAEALWEQQQEREQQDEESARLLKERNKQQILQKFDLRPVVQPKDSRKVGKALPPSDLWTGKQAQQSTVRYLDGRVVTTKGEKFIIEKTAEDWDGGSRGKVYTKGKRGKGFV
;
A
#
# COMPACT_ATOMS: atom_id res chain seq x y z
N MET A 1 10.20 2.96 17.55
CA MET A 1 9.13 2.86 16.54
C MET A 1 7.72 2.80 17.15
N ALA A 2 7.47 2.08 18.26
CA ALA A 2 6.11 2.02 18.84
C ALA A 2 5.55 3.39 19.29
N GLY A 3 6.39 4.32 19.75
CA GLY A 3 5.96 5.66 20.21
C GLY A 3 5.55 6.62 19.09
N ALA A 4 6.17 6.55 17.91
CA ALA A 4 5.83 7.45 16.79
C ALA A 4 4.42 7.14 16.23
N LYS A 5 4.09 5.84 16.15
CA LYS A 5 2.74 5.39 15.73
C LYS A 5 1.64 5.91 16.65
N THR A 6 1.89 5.97 17.96
CA THR A 6 0.90 6.47 18.92
C THR A 6 0.65 7.97 18.80
N GLU A 7 1.66 8.77 18.43
CA GLU A 7 1.51 10.22 18.26
C GLU A 7 0.73 10.55 16.98
N VAL A 8 1.12 9.95 15.85
CA VAL A 8 0.44 10.13 14.55
C VAL A 8 -1.02 9.66 14.62
N GLY A 9 -1.28 8.51 15.25
CA GLY A 9 -2.64 8.02 15.44
C GLY A 9 -3.50 8.97 16.28
N SER A 10 -2.92 9.64 17.28
CA SER A 10 -3.65 10.62 18.10
C SER A 10 -4.04 11.87 17.30
N LEU A 11 -3.21 12.30 16.35
CA LEU A 11 -3.51 13.41 15.45
C LEU A 11 -4.66 13.05 14.50
N ILE A 12 -4.62 11.85 13.90
CA ILE A 12 -5.69 11.36 13.02
C ILE A 12 -7.02 11.30 13.79
N LEU A 13 -7.03 10.71 14.99
CA LEU A 13 -8.24 10.62 15.81
C LEU A 13 -8.78 12.00 16.23
N ARG A 14 -7.90 12.97 16.50
CA ARG A 14 -8.30 14.35 16.80
C ARG A 14 -8.97 15.01 15.59
N LEU A 15 -8.38 14.88 14.41
CA LEU A 15 -8.95 15.40 13.16
C LEU A 15 -10.33 14.80 12.89
N LEU A 16 -10.49 13.49 13.06
CA LEU A 16 -11.76 12.81 12.86
C LEU A 16 -12.82 13.26 13.87
N ALA A 17 -12.43 13.49 15.12
CA ALA A 17 -13.33 14.06 16.13
C ALA A 17 -13.77 15.48 15.75
N ASP A 18 -12.86 16.32 15.22
CA ASP A 18 -13.18 17.66 14.73
C ASP A 18 -14.13 17.64 13.52
N LEU A 19 -14.04 16.61 12.68
CA LEU A 19 -14.97 16.35 11.57
C LEU A 19 -16.30 15.72 12.01
N GLY A 20 -16.49 15.45 13.31
CA GLY A 20 -17.72 14.83 13.83
C GLY A 20 -17.81 13.32 13.59
N CYS A 21 -16.71 12.67 13.22
CA CYS A 21 -16.63 11.22 13.10
C CYS A 21 -16.52 10.59 14.50
N SER A 22 -17.68 10.32 15.11
CA SER A 22 -17.77 9.70 16.45
C SER A 22 -17.74 8.17 16.42
N LYS A 23 -17.77 7.56 15.23
CA LYS A 23 -17.68 6.11 15.07
C LYS A 23 -16.29 5.61 15.44
N VAL A 24 -16.26 4.45 16.08
CA VAL A 24 -15.03 3.69 16.30
C VAL A 24 -14.53 3.25 14.93
N ILE A 25 -13.40 3.80 14.50
CA ILE A 25 -12.70 3.35 13.29
C ILE A 25 -12.04 2.01 13.60
N ASP A 26 -12.08 1.11 12.63
CA ASP A 26 -11.39 -0.17 12.71
C ASP A 26 -9.88 0.04 12.97
N GLU A 27 -9.33 -0.68 13.94
CA GLU A 27 -7.94 -0.54 14.37
C GLU A 27 -6.95 -0.79 13.22
N THR A 28 -7.28 -1.69 12.28
CA THR A 28 -6.45 -1.99 11.11
C THR A 28 -6.44 -0.85 10.10
N VAL A 29 -7.58 -0.16 9.93
CA VAL A 29 -7.68 1.03 9.07
C VAL A 29 -6.87 2.17 9.68
N LEU A 30 -6.99 2.37 10.99
CA LEU A 30 -6.22 3.40 11.69
C LEU A 30 -4.71 3.13 11.60
N ASP A 31 -4.28 1.88 11.80
CA ASP A 31 -2.88 1.49 11.68
C ASP A 31 -2.32 1.73 10.26
N TYR A 32 -3.12 1.42 9.24
CA TYR A 32 -2.75 1.69 7.84
C TYR A 32 -2.66 3.19 7.58
N ALA A 33 -3.65 3.97 8.02
CA ALA A 33 -3.67 5.42 7.91
C ALA A 33 -2.45 6.07 8.59
N CYS A 34 -2.06 5.57 9.78
CA CYS A 34 -0.84 5.99 10.46
C CYS A 34 0.42 5.68 9.63
N GLY A 35 0.47 4.52 8.97
CA GLY A 35 1.58 4.12 8.11
C GLY A 35 1.75 5.03 6.90
N VAL A 36 0.65 5.32 6.19
CA VAL A 36 0.66 6.25 5.04
C VAL A 36 1.10 7.64 5.47
N LEU A 37 0.53 8.15 6.57
CA LEU A 37 0.86 9.48 7.06
C LEU A 37 2.31 9.59 7.54
N GLN A 38 2.85 8.55 8.19
CA GLN A 38 4.26 8.48 8.56
C GLN A 38 5.17 8.49 7.32
N SER A 39 4.79 7.79 6.24
CA SER A 39 5.52 7.81 4.97
C SER A 39 5.60 9.23 4.40
N ILE A 40 4.49 9.97 4.40
CA ILE A 40 4.45 11.38 3.95
C ILE A 40 5.34 12.27 4.83
N ILE A 41 5.38 12.03 6.14
CA ILE A 41 6.21 12.82 7.06
C ILE A 41 7.71 12.54 6.81
N ASP A 42 8.07 11.28 6.56
CA ASP A 42 9.45 10.84 6.39
C ASP A 42 10.01 11.11 4.98
N GLU A 43 9.15 11.18 3.95
CA GLU A 43 9.52 11.44 2.56
C GLU A 43 9.46 12.94 2.19
N ASP A 44 10.47 13.42 1.48
CA ASP A 44 10.62 14.83 1.08
C ASP A 44 9.75 15.13 -0.18
N GLY A 45 8.41 15.18 0.03
CA GLY A 45 7.47 15.97 -0.77
C GLY A 45 7.14 15.51 -2.20
N GLY A 46 7.63 14.35 -2.64
CA GLY A 46 7.44 13.88 -4.02
C GLY A 46 6.04 13.34 -4.33
N GLU A 47 5.40 12.68 -3.35
CA GLU A 47 4.16 11.90 -3.54
C GLU A 47 3.08 12.28 -2.51
N ASP A 48 3.22 13.42 -1.83
CA ASP A 48 2.32 13.85 -0.76
C ASP A 48 0.86 13.93 -1.24
N GLU A 49 0.61 14.44 -2.44
CA GLU A 49 -0.76 14.65 -2.96
C GLU A 49 -1.49 13.33 -3.26
N GLU A 50 -0.80 12.35 -3.86
CA GLU A 50 -1.38 11.03 -4.17
C GLU A 50 -1.63 10.24 -2.90
N ASN A 51 -0.68 10.27 -1.96
CA ASN A 51 -0.84 9.60 -0.66
C ASN A 51 -1.94 10.23 0.19
N LEU A 52 -2.14 11.55 0.14
CA LEU A 52 -3.25 12.23 0.80
C LEU A 52 -4.60 11.90 0.17
N ALA A 53 -4.69 11.83 -1.16
CA ALA A 53 -5.92 11.41 -1.84
C ALA A 53 -6.30 9.96 -1.48
N HIS A 54 -5.32 9.07 -1.39
CA HIS A 54 -5.53 7.68 -0.96
C HIS A 54 -6.01 7.59 0.50
N LEU A 55 -5.44 8.41 1.38
CA LEU A 55 -5.85 8.50 2.78
C LEU A 55 -7.29 9.02 2.92
N ASP A 56 -7.68 10.03 2.12
CA ASP A 56 -9.04 10.56 2.11
C ASP A 56 -10.06 9.51 1.67
N ALA A 57 -9.76 8.76 0.59
CA ALA A 57 -10.63 7.70 0.08
C ALA A 57 -10.80 6.55 1.09
N LEU A 58 -9.72 6.14 1.76
CA LEU A 58 -9.76 5.12 2.81
C LEU A 58 -10.69 5.54 3.96
N LEU A 59 -10.57 6.79 4.41
CA LEU A 59 -11.33 7.29 5.55
C LEU A 59 -12.77 7.64 5.19
N ALA A 60 -13.05 8.05 3.95
CA ALA A 60 -14.42 8.15 3.45
C ALA A 60 -15.15 6.80 3.56
N GLY A 61 -14.51 5.72 3.10
CA GLY A 61 -15.06 4.36 3.22
C GLY A 61 -15.22 3.88 4.67
N ALA A 62 -14.28 4.20 5.55
CA ALA A 62 -14.31 3.74 6.94
C ALA A 62 -15.25 4.54 7.84
N CYS A 63 -15.35 5.85 7.65
CA CYS A 63 -16.13 6.75 8.49
C CYS A 63 -17.56 6.96 7.97
N GLY A 64 -17.77 6.85 6.65
CA GLY A 64 -19.05 7.05 5.97
C GLY A 64 -19.51 8.51 5.95
N GLU A 65 -20.83 8.71 5.91
CA GLU A 65 -21.46 10.03 5.72
C GLU A 65 -20.94 11.19 6.59
N PRO A 66 -20.63 11.00 7.91
CA PRO A 66 -20.12 12.12 8.73
C PRO A 66 -18.82 12.72 8.19
N TYR A 67 -17.97 11.89 7.58
CA TYR A 67 -16.72 12.34 6.96
C TYR A 67 -16.98 12.97 5.60
N GLU A 68 -17.83 12.33 4.78
CA GLU A 68 -18.18 12.82 3.44
C GLU A 68 -19.03 14.10 3.43
N ALA A 69 -19.68 14.44 4.55
CA ALA A 69 -20.44 15.68 4.71
C ALA A 69 -19.59 16.95 4.55
N HIS A 70 -18.27 16.85 4.72
CA HIS A 70 -17.33 17.96 4.51
C HIS A 70 -16.87 17.97 3.06
N ALA A 71 -16.69 19.15 2.46
CA ALA A 71 -16.23 19.24 1.09
C ALA A 71 -14.80 18.66 0.94
N GLU A 72 -14.53 17.95 -0.15
CA GLU A 72 -13.24 17.30 -0.41
C GLU A 72 -12.05 18.26 -0.24
N ALA A 73 -12.16 19.48 -0.77
CA ALA A 73 -11.13 20.51 -0.62
C ALA A 73 -10.86 20.89 0.84
N GLN A 74 -11.88 20.90 1.70
CA GLN A 74 -11.71 21.18 3.13
C GLN A 74 -11.02 20.02 3.84
N ARG A 75 -11.36 18.77 3.50
CA ARG A 75 -10.70 17.59 4.06
C ARG A 75 -9.23 17.55 3.67
N GLN A 76 -8.92 17.78 2.39
CA GLN A 76 -7.54 17.87 1.89
C GLN A 76 -6.73 19.00 2.57
N GLU A 77 -7.33 20.18 2.76
CA GLU A 77 -6.69 21.28 3.50
C GLU A 77 -6.37 20.89 4.95
N GLN A 78 -7.30 20.21 5.63
CA GLN A 78 -7.07 19.73 6.99
C GLN A 78 -5.99 18.65 7.06
N TRP A 79 -5.93 17.75 6.08
CA TRP A 79 -4.85 16.77 5.97
C TRP A 79 -3.49 17.43 5.75
N ALA A 80 -3.39 18.38 4.83
CA ALA A 80 -2.15 19.12 4.59
C ALA A 80 -1.68 19.85 5.85
N LYS A 81 -2.62 20.45 6.60
CA LYS A 81 -2.32 21.10 7.89
C LYS A 81 -1.83 20.11 8.94
N LEU A 82 -2.43 18.92 9.01
CA LEU A 82 -2.02 17.87 9.93
C LEU A 82 -0.62 17.34 9.59
N VAL A 83 -0.30 17.14 8.31
CA VAL A 83 1.05 16.76 7.85
C VAL A 83 2.08 17.82 8.26
N GLN A 84 1.77 19.11 8.06
CA GLN A 84 2.65 20.20 8.50
C GLN A 84 2.83 20.21 10.03
N GLU A 85 1.77 20.03 10.80
CA GLU A 85 1.85 19.93 12.27
C GLU A 85 2.73 18.75 12.69
N ALA A 86 2.55 17.59 12.07
CA ALA A 86 3.31 16.38 12.35
C ALA A 86 4.81 16.51 11.99
N ARG A 87 5.13 17.17 10.87
CA ARG A 87 6.52 17.50 10.48
C ARG A 87 7.19 18.48 11.46
N HIS A 88 6.41 19.35 12.10
CA HIS A 88 6.92 20.34 13.04
C HIS A 88 6.94 19.87 14.50
N THR A 89 6.20 18.84 14.86
CA THR A 89 6.34 18.20 16.17
C THR A 89 7.73 17.59 16.29
N PRO A 90 8.60 18.11 17.16
CA PRO A 90 9.93 17.56 17.32
C PRO A 90 9.80 16.15 17.85
N THR A 91 10.12 15.15 17.01
CA THR A 91 10.17 13.75 17.42
C THR A 91 11.07 13.66 18.64
N ALA A 92 10.50 13.43 19.82
CA ALA A 92 11.20 13.48 21.11
C ALA A 92 12.31 12.41 21.26
N ALA A 93 12.56 11.62 20.20
CA ALA A 93 13.56 10.58 20.12
C ALA A 93 14.97 11.07 19.71
N SER A 94 15.16 12.34 19.33
CA SER A 94 16.48 12.93 19.07
C SER A 94 16.93 13.93 20.15
N GLY A 95 16.52 13.68 21.40
CA GLY A 95 17.22 14.26 22.55
C GLY A 95 18.67 13.73 22.59
N PRO A 96 19.67 14.59 22.89
CA PRO A 96 21.05 14.14 23.03
C PRO A 96 21.10 13.01 24.06
N GLU A 97 21.67 11.87 23.65
CA GLU A 97 21.94 10.71 24.49
C GLU A 97 22.44 11.21 25.87
N PRO A 98 21.71 10.97 26.96
CA PRO A 98 22.11 11.46 28.27
C PRO A 98 23.42 10.77 28.62
N GLN A 99 24.51 11.52 28.55
CA GLN A 99 25.75 11.11 29.17
C GLN A 99 25.44 10.85 30.64
N ASP A 100 25.70 9.61 31.04
CA ASP A 100 25.57 9.08 32.38
C ASP A 100 26.51 9.85 33.32
N PRO A 101 25.98 10.52 34.35
CA PRO A 101 26.65 10.40 35.63
C PRO A 101 25.64 9.95 36.69
N GLY A 102 25.69 8.67 37.00
CA GLY A 102 25.83 8.18 38.37
C GLY A 102 24.89 8.80 39.42
N SER A 103 24.00 7.94 39.92
CA SER A 103 23.49 7.96 41.29
C SER A 103 22.58 9.13 41.68
N LEU A 104 21.28 8.88 41.80
CA LEU A 104 20.66 8.82 43.12
C LEU A 104 19.25 8.20 43.06
N ILE A 105 19.04 7.26 43.97
CA ILE A 105 17.75 6.69 44.34
C ILE A 105 16.80 7.80 44.82
N GLN A 106 15.65 7.98 44.19
CA GLN A 106 14.42 8.31 44.91
C GLN A 106 13.23 7.54 44.34
N VAL A 107 12.79 6.59 45.16
CA VAL A 107 11.52 5.88 45.08
C VAL A 107 10.41 6.87 45.40
N GLN A 108 9.48 7.09 44.47
CA GLN A 108 8.16 7.59 44.83
C GLN A 108 7.08 6.75 44.14
N ARG A 109 6.61 5.77 44.91
CA ARG A 109 5.40 5.01 44.64
C ARG A 109 4.20 5.96 44.63
N ARG A 110 3.40 5.92 43.57
CA ARG A 110 1.97 6.21 43.69
C ARG A 110 1.18 5.26 42.80
N ALA A 111 0.41 4.41 43.48
CA ALA A 111 -0.47 3.42 42.91
C ALA A 111 -1.80 4.06 42.53
N THR A 112 -2.29 3.71 41.34
CA THR A 112 -3.73 3.73 41.01
C THR A 112 -4.00 2.63 39.99
N ALA A 113 -4.59 1.55 40.47
CA ALA A 113 -5.19 0.49 39.66
C ALA A 113 -6.63 0.88 39.29
N PRO A 114 -7.15 0.47 38.11
CA PRO A 114 -8.58 0.39 37.87
C PRO A 114 -9.12 -1.04 38.06
N PRO A 115 -10.40 -1.19 38.46
CA PRO A 115 -11.01 -2.45 38.86
C PRO A 115 -11.41 -3.32 37.67
N GLN A 116 -11.15 -4.62 37.80
CA GLN A 116 -11.74 -5.67 36.95
C GLN A 116 -13.20 -5.90 37.37
N SER A 117 -14.13 -5.57 36.47
CA SER A 117 -15.52 -6.02 36.58
C SER A 117 -15.68 -7.36 35.87
N ARG A 118 -15.91 -8.39 36.68
CA ARG A 118 -16.17 -9.78 36.29
C ARG A 118 -17.62 -10.11 36.64
N SER A 119 -18.46 -10.30 35.62
CA SER A 119 -19.79 -10.94 35.72
C SER A 119 -20.00 -11.73 34.42
N GLN A 120 -19.67 -13.03 34.41
CA GLN A 120 -20.64 -14.13 34.53
C GLN A 120 -21.70 -14.13 33.41
N GLY A 121 -21.40 -14.84 32.32
CA GLY A 121 -22.40 -15.34 31.38
C GLY A 121 -22.74 -16.81 31.69
N PRO A 122 -24.00 -17.24 31.52
CA PRO A 122 -24.42 -18.61 31.78
C PRO A 122 -24.05 -19.56 30.64
N VAL A 123 -23.83 -20.80 31.05
CA VAL A 123 -23.50 -21.99 30.28
C VAL A 123 -24.71 -22.41 29.45
N ALA A 124 -24.55 -22.54 28.13
CA ALA A 124 -25.53 -23.21 27.27
C ALA A 124 -24.80 -24.02 26.19
N ASN A 125 -24.79 -25.34 26.45
CA ASN A 125 -24.66 -26.50 25.56
C ASN A 125 -24.13 -26.27 24.14
N GLY A 126 -22.93 -26.82 23.91
CA GLY A 126 -22.47 -27.18 22.56
C GLY A 126 -23.24 -28.37 22.03
N GLU A 127 -24.01 -28.12 20.98
CA GLU A 127 -24.31 -29.13 19.96
C GLU A 127 -23.33 -28.90 18.82
N ASP A 128 -22.31 -29.75 18.74
CA ASP A 128 -21.43 -29.88 17.57
C ASP A 128 -22.26 -30.37 16.38
N VAL A 129 -22.95 -29.45 15.71
CA VAL A 129 -23.40 -29.68 14.33
C VAL A 129 -22.18 -29.62 13.43
N ASN A 130 -21.72 -30.81 13.06
CA ASN A 130 -20.78 -31.07 11.98
C ASN A 130 -21.35 -30.46 10.67
N PHE A 131 -21.14 -29.16 10.46
CA PHE A 131 -21.40 -28.50 9.19
C PHE A 131 -20.32 -28.98 8.22
N VAL A 132 -20.61 -30.08 7.54
CA VAL A 132 -19.81 -30.56 6.41
C VAL A 132 -19.99 -29.52 5.32
N GLY A 133 -19.10 -28.52 5.31
CA GLY A 133 -19.00 -27.50 4.28
C GLY A 133 -18.62 -28.14 2.95
N VAL A 134 -19.61 -28.71 2.26
CA VAL A 134 -19.51 -29.05 0.85
C VAL A 134 -19.48 -27.72 0.12
N LEU A 135 -18.27 -27.21 -0.15
CA LEU A 135 -18.11 -26.05 -1.02
C LEU A 135 -18.82 -26.36 -2.34
N PRO A 136 -19.85 -25.59 -2.72
CA PRO A 136 -20.60 -25.86 -3.93
C PRO A 136 -19.64 -25.78 -5.10
N SER A 137 -19.52 -26.90 -5.83
CA SER A 137 -18.69 -26.95 -7.02
C SER A 137 -19.28 -25.97 -8.03
N SER A 138 -18.45 -25.07 -8.57
CA SER A 138 -18.83 -23.97 -9.49
C SER A 138 -19.62 -24.37 -10.74
N ARG A 139 -19.87 -25.67 -10.94
CA ARG A 139 -20.70 -26.22 -12.02
C ARG A 139 -22.20 -26.20 -11.71
N GLN A 140 -22.63 -25.94 -10.48
CA GLN A 140 -24.05 -25.94 -10.11
C GLN A 140 -24.73 -24.58 -10.26
N THR A 141 -23.98 -23.49 -10.44
CA THR A 141 -24.52 -22.13 -10.54
C THR A 141 -25.58 -21.93 -11.63
N PRO A 142 -25.47 -22.45 -12.87
CA PRO A 142 -26.49 -22.17 -13.89
C PRO A 142 -27.83 -22.84 -13.59
N ALA A 143 -27.82 -24.04 -12.99
CA ALA A 143 -29.06 -24.72 -12.62
C ALA A 143 -29.80 -23.98 -11.50
N VAL A 144 -29.06 -23.48 -10.50
CA VAL A 144 -29.62 -22.68 -9.40
C VAL A 144 -30.21 -21.37 -9.93
N VAL A 145 -29.53 -20.69 -10.85
CA VAL A 145 -30.04 -19.43 -11.43
C VAL A 145 -31.33 -19.66 -12.23
N GLU A 146 -31.46 -20.75 -12.98
CA GLU A 146 -32.70 -21.11 -13.67
C GLU A 146 -33.87 -21.37 -12.70
N GLU A 147 -33.62 -22.04 -11.57
CA GLU A 147 -34.63 -22.23 -10.52
C GLU A 147 -35.05 -20.91 -9.86
N LEU A 148 -34.09 -20.02 -9.57
CA LEU A 148 -34.37 -18.68 -9.02
C LEU A 148 -35.14 -17.81 -10.00
N LYS A 149 -34.83 -17.90 -11.30
CA LYS A 149 -35.54 -17.17 -12.36
C LYS A 149 -37.00 -17.59 -12.46
N ALA A 150 -37.29 -18.88 -12.24
CA ALA A 150 -38.66 -19.39 -12.19
C ALA A 150 -39.45 -18.80 -11.01
N LEU A 151 -38.81 -18.51 -9.86
CA LEU A 151 -39.47 -17.86 -8.72
C LEU A 151 -39.87 -16.41 -9.01
N CYS A 152 -39.05 -15.70 -9.79
CA CYS A 152 -39.28 -14.28 -10.11
C CYS A 152 -40.17 -14.02 -11.32
N SER A 153 -40.82 -15.06 -11.88
CA SER A 153 -41.66 -14.94 -13.08
C SER A 153 -40.95 -14.24 -14.26
N GLU A 154 -39.64 -14.45 -14.42
CA GLU A 154 -38.80 -13.84 -15.48
C GLU A 154 -38.72 -12.30 -15.46
N VAL A 155 -39.08 -11.65 -14.35
CA VAL A 155 -39.03 -10.17 -14.24
C VAL A 155 -37.60 -9.62 -14.30
N VAL A 156 -36.62 -10.43 -13.90
CA VAL A 156 -35.22 -10.05 -13.72
C VAL A 156 -34.33 -10.89 -14.63
N SER A 157 -33.26 -10.30 -15.19
CA SER A 157 -32.33 -11.01 -16.07
C SER A 157 -31.51 -12.08 -15.34
N GLU A 158 -31.15 -13.12 -16.08
CA GLU A 158 -30.27 -14.20 -15.62
C GLU A 158 -28.90 -13.67 -15.17
N ALA A 159 -28.36 -12.69 -15.89
CA ALA A 159 -27.07 -12.08 -15.58
C ALA A 159 -27.09 -11.33 -14.24
N PHE A 160 -28.17 -10.61 -13.93
CA PHE A 160 -28.32 -9.96 -12.63
C PHE A 160 -28.46 -10.99 -11.51
N LEU A 161 -29.24 -12.06 -11.70
CA LEU A 161 -29.38 -13.13 -10.70
C LEU A 161 -28.05 -13.82 -10.42
N GLN A 162 -27.26 -14.08 -11.46
CA GLN A 162 -25.91 -14.60 -11.31
C GLN A 162 -25.03 -13.62 -10.52
N TYR A 163 -25.01 -12.34 -10.89
CA TYR A 163 -24.26 -11.32 -10.16
C TYR A 163 -24.65 -11.24 -8.68
N ALA A 164 -25.96 -11.20 -8.38
CA ALA A 164 -26.46 -11.13 -7.02
C ALA A 164 -26.04 -12.35 -6.21
N LEU A 165 -26.15 -13.56 -6.79
CA LEU A 165 -25.71 -14.80 -6.15
C LEU A 165 -24.20 -14.77 -5.87
N GLU A 166 -23.38 -14.35 -6.83
CA GLU A 166 -21.91 -14.37 -6.68
C GLU A 166 -21.38 -13.28 -5.74
N ARG A 167 -21.89 -12.06 -5.87
CA ARG A 167 -21.31 -10.87 -5.22
C ARG A 167 -22.05 -10.45 -3.97
N LYS A 168 -23.39 -10.49 -3.98
CA LYS A 168 -24.22 -9.96 -2.89
C LYS A 168 -24.53 -11.02 -1.83
N PHE A 169 -24.77 -12.25 -2.24
CA PHE A 169 -25.18 -13.35 -1.36
C PHE A 169 -24.12 -14.46 -1.22
N HIS A 170 -22.94 -14.30 -1.80
CA HIS A 170 -21.80 -15.21 -1.61
C HIS A 170 -22.11 -16.69 -1.86
N MET A 171 -22.83 -17.00 -2.94
CA MET A 171 -23.33 -18.34 -3.32
C MET A 171 -24.48 -18.88 -2.46
N ASP A 172 -25.06 -18.08 -1.56
CA ASP A 172 -26.22 -18.50 -0.77
C ASP A 172 -27.53 -18.34 -1.57
N ALA A 173 -27.95 -19.44 -2.19
CA ALA A 173 -29.16 -19.50 -3.00
C ALA A 173 -30.44 -19.33 -2.17
N GLU A 174 -30.45 -19.81 -0.92
CA GLU A 174 -31.61 -19.72 -0.04
C GLU A 174 -31.84 -18.28 0.40
N ALA A 175 -30.76 -17.57 0.79
CA ALA A 175 -30.83 -16.16 1.14
C ALA A 175 -31.27 -15.29 -0.05
N LEU A 176 -30.75 -15.57 -1.25
CA LEU A 176 -31.18 -14.88 -2.47
C LEU A 176 -32.65 -15.17 -2.78
N ALA A 177 -33.10 -16.42 -2.72
CA ALA A 177 -34.50 -16.79 -2.93
C ALA A 177 -35.43 -16.10 -1.93
N ALA A 178 -35.06 -16.03 -0.66
CA ALA A 178 -35.84 -15.31 0.36
C ALA A 178 -35.96 -13.82 0.02
N TRP A 179 -34.85 -13.17 -0.36
CA TRP A 179 -34.87 -11.77 -0.78
C TRP A 179 -35.75 -11.55 -2.03
N LEU A 180 -35.70 -12.45 -3.01
CA LEU A 180 -36.53 -12.37 -4.21
C LEU A 180 -38.03 -12.51 -3.94
N LEU A 181 -38.40 -13.29 -2.92
CA LEU A 181 -39.80 -13.47 -2.50
C LEU A 181 -40.32 -12.30 -1.65
N ASP A 182 -39.43 -11.68 -0.86
CA ASP A 182 -39.76 -10.55 0.01
C ASP A 182 -39.82 -9.21 -0.75
N SER A 183 -39.06 -9.06 -1.83
CA SER A 183 -39.05 -7.85 -2.66
C SER A 183 -40.18 -7.82 -3.70
N ASP A 184 -40.72 -6.63 -3.94
CA ASP A 184 -41.72 -6.44 -5.00
C ASP A 184 -41.06 -6.36 -6.40
N CYS A 185 -41.87 -6.49 -7.46
CA CYS A 185 -41.35 -6.44 -8.83
C CYS A 185 -40.67 -5.10 -9.17
N ALA A 186 -41.10 -3.99 -8.56
CA ALA A 186 -40.55 -2.67 -8.85
C ALA A 186 -39.17 -2.48 -8.19
N GLU A 187 -39.00 -2.99 -6.97
CA GLU A 187 -37.74 -3.05 -6.25
C GLU A 187 -36.72 -3.90 -6.99
N LEU A 188 -37.13 -5.08 -7.49
CA LEU A 188 -36.26 -5.95 -8.26
C LEU A 188 -35.79 -5.30 -9.57
N GLN A 189 -36.69 -4.66 -10.32
CA GLN A 189 -36.35 -3.91 -11.54
C GLN A 189 -35.45 -2.72 -11.25
N ASN A 190 -35.67 -2.00 -10.14
CA ASN A 190 -34.81 -0.90 -9.74
C ASN A 190 -33.41 -1.39 -9.36
N ALA A 191 -33.31 -2.51 -8.63
CA ALA A 191 -32.04 -3.12 -8.27
C ALA A 191 -31.26 -3.57 -9.52
N GLU A 192 -31.95 -4.13 -10.52
CA GLU A 192 -31.36 -4.48 -11.81
C GLU A 192 -30.86 -3.25 -12.58
N ALA A 193 -31.68 -2.20 -12.67
CA ALA A 193 -31.29 -0.95 -13.34
C ALA A 193 -30.05 -0.28 -12.68
N LEU A 194 -29.96 -0.32 -11.35
CA LEU A 194 -28.79 0.18 -10.63
C LEU A 194 -27.53 -0.64 -10.94
N TRP A 195 -27.66 -1.96 -11.05
CA TRP A 195 -26.56 -2.83 -11.43
C TRP A 195 -26.11 -2.60 -12.88
N GLU A 196 -27.05 -2.45 -13.83
CA GLU A 196 -26.73 -2.11 -15.21
C GLU A 196 -25.98 -0.77 -15.31
N GLN A 197 -26.45 0.25 -14.56
CA GLN A 197 -25.76 1.54 -14.49
C GLN A 197 -24.34 1.41 -13.92
N GLN A 198 -24.15 0.55 -12.92
CA GLN A 198 -22.83 0.28 -12.36
C GLN A 198 -21.92 -0.39 -13.40
N GLN A 199 -22.42 -1.40 -14.12
CA GLN A 199 -21.66 -2.07 -15.18
C GLN A 199 -21.27 -1.11 -16.31
N GLU A 200 -22.17 -0.22 -16.72
CA GLU A 200 -21.86 0.80 -17.73
C GLU A 200 -20.75 1.75 -17.26
N ARG A 201 -20.80 2.19 -15.99
CA ARG A 201 -19.76 3.03 -15.41
C ARG A 201 -18.41 2.34 -15.37
N GLU A 202 -18.36 1.08 -14.93
CA GLU A 202 -17.14 0.28 -14.90
C GLU A 202 -16.53 0.14 -16.31
N GLN A 203 -17.35 -0.10 -17.34
CA GLN A 203 -16.89 -0.17 -18.73
C GLN A 203 -16.35 1.18 -19.23
N GLN A 204 -17.04 2.28 -18.93
CA GLN A 204 -16.57 3.63 -19.30
C GLN A 204 -15.22 3.96 -18.62
N ASP A 205 -15.07 3.57 -17.35
CA ASP A 205 -13.82 3.76 -16.61
C ASP A 205 -12.69 2.93 -17.21
N GLU A 206 -12.94 1.67 -17.57
CA GLU A 206 -11.98 0.82 -18.26
C GLU A 206 -11.56 1.37 -19.63
N GLU A 207 -12.50 1.87 -20.43
CA GLU A 207 -12.22 2.51 -21.72
C GLU A 207 -11.40 3.79 -21.55
N SER A 208 -11.76 4.63 -20.58
CA SER A 208 -11.03 5.87 -20.29
C SER A 208 -9.59 5.57 -19.83
N ALA A 209 -9.41 4.55 -18.99
CA ALA A 209 -8.11 4.10 -18.52
C ALA A 209 -7.28 3.53 -19.68
N ARG A 210 -7.91 2.82 -20.62
CA ARG A 210 -7.25 2.33 -21.83
C ARG A 210 -6.77 3.48 -22.72
N LEU A 211 -7.62 4.48 -22.98
CA LEU A 211 -7.25 5.67 -23.76
C LEU A 211 -6.12 6.46 -23.10
N LEU A 212 -6.14 6.58 -21.76
CA LEU A 212 -5.08 7.24 -21.01
C LEU A 212 -3.74 6.50 -21.16
N LYS A 213 -3.75 5.17 -21.06
CA LYS A 213 -2.56 4.32 -21.30
C LYS A 213 -2.02 4.50 -22.71
N GLU A 214 -2.87 4.54 -23.73
CA GLU A 214 -2.48 4.76 -25.12
C GLU A 214 -1.88 6.16 -25.32
N ARG A 215 -2.50 7.20 -24.73
CA ARG A 215 -1.97 8.57 -24.74
C ARG A 215 -0.61 8.67 -24.06
N ASN A 216 -0.46 8.06 -22.88
CA ASN A 216 0.81 8.06 -22.15
C ASN A 216 1.91 7.36 -22.97
N LYS A 217 1.60 6.20 -23.57
CA LYS A 217 2.50 5.50 -24.48
C LYS A 217 2.95 6.37 -25.66
N GLN A 218 2.03 7.11 -26.27
CA GLN A 218 2.36 8.05 -27.35
C GLN A 218 3.25 9.20 -26.86
N GLN A 219 2.98 9.75 -25.68
CA GLN A 219 3.82 10.80 -25.08
C GLN A 219 5.24 10.30 -24.80
N ILE A 220 5.40 9.07 -24.32
CA ILE A 220 6.72 8.45 -24.12
C ILE A 220 7.42 8.30 -25.47
N LEU A 221 6.75 7.75 -26.49
CA LEU A 221 7.35 7.59 -27.82
C LEU A 221 7.77 8.94 -28.44
N GLN A 222 7.00 10.01 -28.23
CA GLN A 222 7.34 11.36 -28.69
C GLN A 222 8.52 11.97 -27.91
N LYS A 223 8.55 11.81 -26.57
CA LYS A 223 9.64 12.34 -25.74
C LYS A 223 10.96 11.62 -25.98
N PHE A 224 10.88 10.32 -26.17
CA PHE A 224 12.02 9.44 -26.40
C PHE A 224 12.17 9.11 -27.88
N ASP A 225 11.77 10.01 -28.77
CA ASP A 225 11.93 9.93 -30.21
C ASP A 225 13.31 9.31 -30.47
N LEU A 226 13.32 8.02 -30.87
CA LEU A 226 14.51 7.16 -30.97
C LEU A 226 15.33 7.59 -32.18
N ARG A 227 15.56 8.89 -32.31
CA ARG A 227 16.60 9.43 -33.17
C ARG A 227 17.86 8.75 -32.70
N PRO A 228 18.54 8.00 -33.59
CA PRO A 228 19.86 7.48 -33.28
C PRO A 228 20.65 8.66 -32.77
N VAL A 229 21.05 8.61 -31.50
CA VAL A 229 21.98 9.59 -30.94
C VAL A 229 23.18 9.47 -31.84
N VAL A 230 23.35 10.43 -32.75
CA VAL A 230 24.49 10.50 -33.64
C VAL A 230 25.64 10.62 -32.67
N GLN A 231 26.33 9.50 -32.43
CA GLN A 231 27.43 9.50 -31.48
C GLN A 231 28.35 10.63 -31.93
N PRO A 232 28.64 11.60 -31.04
CA PRO A 232 29.49 12.71 -31.40
C PRO A 232 30.75 12.10 -31.99
N LYS A 233 30.93 12.31 -33.29
CA LYS A 233 32.03 11.77 -34.05
C LYS A 233 33.27 12.45 -33.50
N ASP A 234 33.92 11.79 -32.54
CA ASP A 234 35.14 12.27 -31.90
C ASP A 234 36.14 12.64 -33.00
N SER A 235 36.29 13.94 -33.23
CA SER A 235 37.10 14.49 -34.32
C SER A 235 38.61 14.40 -34.04
N ARG A 236 39.01 13.72 -32.96
CA ARG A 236 40.40 13.46 -32.58
C ARG A 236 40.78 12.00 -32.73
N LYS A 237 40.85 11.53 -33.97
CA LYS A 237 41.86 10.55 -34.40
C LYS A 237 41.94 10.56 -35.93
N VAL A 238 42.69 11.54 -36.43
CA VAL A 238 43.38 11.42 -37.72
C VAL A 238 44.34 10.24 -37.58
N GLY A 239 44.00 9.10 -38.15
CA GLY A 239 44.79 7.89 -37.98
C GLY A 239 44.41 6.78 -38.95
N LYS A 240 44.85 6.97 -40.20
CA LYS A 240 45.11 5.96 -41.25
C LYS A 240 44.01 4.93 -41.53
N ALA A 241 43.53 5.00 -42.77
CA ALA A 241 42.74 3.99 -43.46
C ALA A 241 43.27 2.56 -43.23
N LEU A 242 42.40 1.68 -42.79
CA LEU A 242 42.53 0.23 -42.89
C LEU A 242 41.30 -0.30 -43.67
N PRO A 243 41.48 -1.37 -44.47
CA PRO A 243 40.53 -1.81 -45.48
C PRO A 243 39.33 -2.54 -44.86
N PRO A 244 38.26 -2.79 -45.65
CA PRO A 244 37.03 -3.40 -45.15
C PRO A 244 37.25 -4.90 -44.96
N SER A 245 37.36 -5.33 -43.71
CA SER A 245 37.27 -6.75 -43.36
C SER A 245 35.79 -7.12 -43.19
N ASP A 246 35.19 -7.50 -44.30
CA ASP A 246 34.23 -8.59 -44.28
C ASP A 246 34.89 -9.84 -43.68
N LEU A 247 34.06 -10.65 -43.02
CA LEU A 247 34.31 -12.02 -42.57
C LEU A 247 34.88 -12.22 -41.16
N TRP A 248 34.10 -13.04 -40.45
CA TRP A 248 34.45 -13.98 -39.39
C TRP A 248 34.38 -13.53 -37.92
N THR A 249 33.26 -13.92 -37.31
CA THR A 249 33.14 -14.81 -36.13
C THR A 249 34.23 -14.76 -35.05
N GLY A 250 33.74 -14.77 -33.80
CA GLY A 250 34.33 -15.68 -32.83
C GLY A 250 35.33 -15.07 -31.86
N LYS A 251 35.18 -13.80 -31.50
CA LYS A 251 35.49 -13.33 -30.15
C LYS A 251 34.40 -12.34 -29.76
N GLN A 252 33.43 -12.79 -28.96
CA GLN A 252 32.56 -11.87 -28.24
C GLN A 252 33.47 -10.96 -27.42
N ALA A 253 33.78 -9.78 -27.95
CA ALA A 253 34.23 -8.67 -27.15
C ALA A 253 33.18 -8.53 -26.06
N GLN A 254 33.57 -8.76 -24.81
CA GLN A 254 32.69 -8.58 -23.66
C GLN A 254 32.10 -7.17 -23.78
N GLN A 255 30.86 -7.10 -24.24
CA GLN A 255 30.13 -5.84 -24.30
C GLN A 255 30.01 -5.42 -22.84
N SER A 256 30.71 -4.35 -22.49
CA SER A 256 30.66 -3.74 -21.16
C SER A 256 29.19 -3.47 -20.86
N THR A 257 28.59 -4.36 -20.06
CA THR A 257 27.16 -4.31 -19.75
C THR A 257 26.98 -3.17 -18.77
N VAL A 258 26.53 -2.03 -19.28
CA VAL A 258 26.20 -0.87 -18.45
C VAL A 258 24.92 -1.19 -17.69
N ARG A 259 24.97 -1.15 -16.36
CA ARG A 259 23.80 -1.38 -15.50
C ARG A 259 23.27 -0.05 -14.98
N TYR A 260 21.94 0.10 -15.03
CA TYR A 260 21.21 1.28 -14.58
C TYR A 260 20.41 0.95 -13.31
N LEU A 261 20.39 1.89 -12.37
CA LEU A 261 19.50 1.93 -11.20
C LEU A 261 18.93 3.35 -11.17
N ASP A 262 17.60 3.48 -11.14
CA ASP A 262 16.87 4.75 -11.14
C ASP A 262 17.30 5.73 -12.24
N GLY A 263 17.53 5.18 -13.44
CA GLY A 263 17.94 5.96 -14.62
C GLY A 263 19.38 6.51 -14.57
N ARG A 264 20.15 6.27 -13.50
CA ARG A 264 21.57 6.63 -13.41
C ARG A 264 22.47 5.44 -13.72
N VAL A 265 23.58 5.69 -14.42
CA VAL A 265 24.58 4.67 -14.76
C VAL A 265 25.37 4.31 -13.50
N VAL A 266 25.20 3.08 -13.01
CA VAL A 266 25.80 2.66 -11.73
C VAL A 266 27.15 1.98 -11.93
N THR A 267 27.29 1.18 -13.00
CA THR A 267 28.56 0.51 -13.31
C THR A 267 28.74 0.35 -14.81
N THR A 268 29.95 0.65 -15.29
CA THR A 268 30.39 0.41 -16.68
C THR A 268 31.42 -0.72 -16.78
N LYS A 269 31.91 -1.22 -15.63
CA LYS A 269 33.02 -2.20 -15.54
C LYS A 269 32.59 -3.67 -15.44
N GLY A 270 31.29 -3.96 -15.45
CA GLY A 270 30.79 -5.34 -15.43
C GLY A 270 30.95 -6.09 -14.10
N GLU A 271 31.14 -5.38 -12.99
CA GLU A 271 31.18 -5.97 -11.66
C GLU A 271 29.77 -6.44 -11.24
N LYS A 272 29.67 -7.66 -10.69
CA LYS A 272 28.40 -8.36 -10.47
C LYS A 272 27.59 -7.81 -9.29
N PHE A 273 28.23 -7.06 -8.40
CA PHE A 273 27.64 -6.51 -7.18
C PHE A 273 27.82 -5.00 -7.15
N ILE A 274 26.71 -4.28 -6.96
CA ILE A 274 26.72 -2.85 -6.68
C ILE A 274 26.85 -2.75 -5.17
N ILE A 275 28.04 -2.41 -4.67
CA ILE A 275 28.20 -2.00 -3.28
C ILE A 275 27.85 -0.53 -3.27
N GLU A 276 26.58 -0.24 -2.99
CA GLU A 276 26.15 1.12 -2.69
C GLU A 276 26.96 1.57 -1.47
N LYS A 277 27.87 2.53 -1.67
CA LYS A 277 28.59 3.16 -0.56
C LYS A 277 27.63 4.10 0.16
N THR A 278 26.63 3.54 0.84
CA THR A 278 25.77 4.24 1.79
C THR A 278 26.45 4.45 3.15
N ALA A 279 27.73 4.06 3.29
CA ALA A 279 28.55 4.47 4.41
C ALA A 279 29.08 5.88 4.13
N GLU A 280 28.26 6.86 4.48
CA GLU A 280 28.72 8.13 5.04
C GLU A 280 29.89 7.81 5.99
N ASP A 281 31.06 8.38 5.69
CA ASP A 281 32.27 8.26 6.49
C ASP A 281 31.96 8.77 7.90
N TRP A 282 31.54 7.88 8.78
CA TRP A 282 31.51 8.13 10.21
C TRP A 282 32.96 8.28 10.65
N ASP A 283 33.40 9.53 10.84
CA ASP A 283 34.58 9.89 11.62
C ASP A 283 34.33 9.53 13.09
N GLY A 284 34.30 8.22 13.35
CA GLY A 284 34.28 7.61 14.66
C GLY A 284 35.65 7.73 15.29
N GLY A 285 36.04 8.95 15.63
CA GLY A 285 37.16 9.25 16.50
C GLY A 285 36.99 8.56 17.85
N SER A 286 37.57 7.37 18.00
CA SER A 286 38.07 6.88 19.28
C SER A 286 39.15 5.83 19.04
N ARG A 287 40.40 6.25 19.26
CA ARG A 287 41.58 5.38 19.34
C ARG A 287 41.49 4.50 20.59
N GLY A 288 40.57 3.55 20.60
CA GLY A 288 40.59 2.43 21.53
C GLY A 288 41.88 1.64 21.32
N LYS A 289 42.82 1.75 22.27
CA LYS A 289 44.01 0.89 22.36
C LYS A 289 43.53 -0.57 22.35
N VAL A 290 43.64 -1.22 21.20
CA VAL A 290 43.50 -2.68 21.12
C VAL A 290 44.75 -3.25 21.78
N TYR A 291 44.62 -3.72 23.01
CA TYR A 291 45.59 -4.64 23.59
C TYR A 291 45.65 -5.86 22.68
N THR A 292 46.67 -5.95 21.84
CA THR A 292 46.93 -7.14 21.05
C THR A 292 47.17 -8.27 22.03
N LYS A 293 46.15 -9.13 22.20
CA LYS A 293 46.26 -10.44 22.86
C LYS A 293 47.50 -11.13 22.30
N GLY A 294 48.49 -11.30 23.18
CA GLY A 294 49.85 -11.68 22.82
C GLY A 294 49.89 -12.84 21.83
N LYS A 295 50.71 -12.65 20.80
CA LYS A 295 51.30 -13.72 20.00
C LYS A 295 51.87 -14.75 20.99
N ARG A 296 51.17 -15.87 21.21
CA ARG A 296 51.74 -17.00 21.94
C ARG A 296 53.01 -17.41 21.19
N GLY A 297 54.13 -17.39 21.91
CA GLY A 297 55.47 -17.60 21.38
C GLY A 297 55.61 -18.94 20.66
N LYS A 298 56.59 -18.96 19.76
CA LYS A 298 57.07 -20.14 19.05
C LYS A 298 58.14 -20.81 19.92
N GLY A 299 57.84 -22.02 20.42
CA GLY A 299 58.82 -22.97 20.97
C GLY A 299 59.02 -22.94 22.49
N PHE A 300 58.57 -24.01 23.16
CA PHE A 300 59.25 -24.71 24.26
C PHE A 300 58.72 -26.17 24.21
N VAL A 301 59.54 -27.09 23.67
CA VAL A 301 60.12 -28.30 24.31
C VAL A 301 59.09 -29.36 24.65
#